data_AF-A0A6N8ED46-F1
#
_entry.id   AF-A0A6N8ED46-F1
#
_cell.length_a   1.000
_cell.length_b   1.000
_cell.length_c   1.000
_cell.angle_alpha   90.00
_cell.angle_beta   90.00
_cell.angle_gamma   90.00
#
_symmetry.space_group_name_H-M   'P 1'
#
loop_
_entity.id
_entity.type
_entity.pdbx_description
1 polymer ?
#
loop_
_entity_poly.entity_id
_entity_poly.type
_entity_poly.pdbx_seq_one_letter_code
_entity_poly.pdbx_strand_id
1 'polypeptide(L)' 'MLGESHDLRHEFPDLEQKISNLRAQNPEFATLMDDYDSLDARVRAIEELGNPVADETIEDLKKQRLQLKDALYTLLRA' A
#
# COMPACT_ATOMS: atom_id res chain seq x y z
N MET A 1 16.67 -3.51 8.75
CA MET A 1 15.94 -4.71 8.30
C MET A 1 14.64 -4.21 7.69
N LEU A 2 14.32 -4.62 6.46
CA LEU A 2 13.13 -4.25 5.69
C LEU A 2 11.85 -4.83 6.34
N GLY A 3 11.59 -4.46 7.59
CA GLY A 3 10.74 -5.19 8.53
C GLY A 3 9.51 -4.43 9.01
N GLU A 4 9.22 -3.26 8.44
CA GLU A 4 7.95 -2.59 8.64
C GLU A 4 7.16 -2.84 7.36
N SER A 5 6.46 -3.97 7.31
CA SER A 5 5.40 -4.15 6.33
C SER A 5 4.44 -2.98 6.53
N HIS A 6 4.47 -1.99 5.62
CA HIS A 6 3.50 -0.89 5.61
C HIS A 6 2.10 -1.37 5.19
N ASP A 7 1.78 -2.63 5.48
CA ASP A 7 0.46 -3.19 5.34
C ASP A 7 -0.50 -2.33 6.15
N LEU A 8 -1.64 -2.00 5.56
CA LEU A 8 -2.76 -1.37 6.25
C LEU A 8 -3.16 -2.14 7.53
N ARG A 9 -2.89 -3.45 7.57
CA ARG A 9 -3.11 -4.32 8.71
C ARG A 9 -2.19 -4.01 9.89
N HIS A 10 -0.96 -3.57 9.61
CA HIS A 10 0.02 -3.16 10.61
C HIS A 10 -0.24 -1.73 11.11
N GLU A 11 -0.69 -0.83 10.23
CA GLU A 11 -1.10 0.53 10.59
C GLU A 11 -2.42 0.56 11.37
N PHE A 12 -3.30 -0.43 11.15
CA PHE A 12 -4.60 -0.53 11.81
C PHE A 12 -4.89 -1.96 12.32
N PRO A 13 -4.16 -2.42 13.35
CA PRO A 13 -4.34 -3.76 13.90
C PRO A 13 -5.76 -3.98 14.45
N ASP A 14 -6.38 -2.92 14.99
CA ASP A 14 -7.76 -2.93 15.50
C ASP A 14 -8.80 -3.13 14.37
N LEU A 15 -8.44 -2.77 13.14
CA LEU A 15 -9.31 -2.89 11.96
C LEU A 15 -8.96 -4.11 11.11
N GLU A 16 -8.02 -4.96 11.51
CA GLU A 16 -7.57 -6.11 10.72
C GLU A 16 -8.74 -7.03 10.32
N GLN A 17 -9.64 -7.32 11.25
CA GLN A 17 -10.86 -8.08 10.99
C GLN A 17 -11.74 -7.40 9.94
N LYS A 18 -11.91 -6.07 10.04
CA LYS A 18 -12.73 -5.28 9.11
C LYS A 18 -12.09 -5.23 7.73
N ILE A 19 -10.76 -5.07 7.66
CA ILE A 19 -9.95 -5.10 6.43
C ILE A 19 -10.09 -6.47 5.75
N SER A 20 -9.91 -7.58 6.48
CA SER A 20 -10.07 -8.93 5.91
C SER A 20 -11.48 -9.18 5.39
N ASN A 21 -12.50 -8.69 6.11
CA ASN A 21 -13.88 -8.85 5.71
C ASN A 21 -14.24 -7.97 4.50
N LEU A 22 -13.78 -6.71 4.48
CA LEU A 22 -13.89 -5.79 3.34
C LEU A 22 -13.15 -6.35 2.13
N ARG A 23 -11.96 -6.94 2.29
CA ARG A 23 -11.22 -7.57 1.20
C ARG A 23 -11.98 -8.75 0.59
N ALA A 24 -12.70 -9.53 1.40
CA ALA A 24 -13.49 -10.64 0.92
C ALA A 24 -14.81 -10.20 0.27
N GLN A 25 -15.42 -9.11 0.76
CA GLN A 25 -16.72 -8.63 0.30
C GLN A 25 -16.63 -7.57 -0.81
N ASN A 26 -15.53 -6.80 -0.87
CA ASN A 26 -15.29 -5.74 -1.84
C ASN A 26 -14.05 -6.07 -2.69
N PRO A 27 -14.24 -6.48 -3.96
CA PRO A 27 -13.13 -6.77 -4.86
C PRO A 27 -12.26 -5.53 -5.13
N GLU A 28 -12.85 -4.33 -5.15
CA GLU A 28 -12.08 -3.09 -5.30
C GLU A 28 -11.09 -2.88 -4.14
N PHE A 29 -11.49 -3.18 -2.91
CA PHE A 29 -10.60 -3.10 -1.75
C PHE A 29 -9.46 -4.11 -1.85
N ALA A 30 -9.75 -5.31 -2.36
CA ALA A 30 -8.73 -6.33 -2.57
C ALA A 30 -7.70 -5.93 -3.62
N THR A 31 -8.13 -5.34 -4.74
CA THR A 31 -7.23 -4.82 -5.78
C THR A 31 -6.37 -3.67 -5.24
N LEU A 32 -6.96 -2.70 -4.55
CA LEU A 32 -6.22 -1.56 -3.97
C LEU A 32 -5.14 -2.00 -2.97
N MET A 33 -5.43 -3.03 -2.17
CA MET A 33 -4.43 -3.61 -1.27
C MET A 33 -3.27 -4.27 -2.05
N ASP A 34 -3.58 -5.00 -3.13
CA ASP A 34 -2.56 -5.65 -3.96
C ASP A 34 -1.67 -4.61 -4.67
N ASP A 35 -2.27 -3.56 -5.22
CA ASP A 35 -1.55 -2.44 -5.83
C ASP A 35 -0.62 -1.76 -4.81
N TYR A 36 -1.09 -1.56 -3.57
CA TYR A 36 -0.29 -0.95 -2.51
C TYR A 36 0.92 -1.83 -2.15
N ASP A 37 0.71 -3.14 -1.99
CA ASP A 37 1.78 -4.09 -1.68
C ASP A 37 2.82 -4.15 -2.81
N SER A 38 2.34 -4.19 -4.06
CA SER A 38 3.16 -4.19 -5.26
C SER A 38 3.97 -2.90 -5.41
N LEU A 39 3.38 -1.75 -5.02
CA LEU A 39 4.06 -0.47 -5.00
C LEU A 39 5.18 -0.43 -3.94
N ASP A 40 4.91 -0.90 -2.71
CA ASP A 40 5.93 -1.00 -1.65
C ASP A 40 7.07 -1.94 -2.06
N ALA A 41 6.74 -3.09 -2.65
CA ALA A 41 7.72 -4.02 -3.22
C ALA A 41 8.55 -3.37 -4.33
N ARG A 42 7.95 -2.55 -5.21
CA ARG A 42 8.68 -1.78 -6.22
C ARG A 42 9.62 -0.76 -5.59
N VAL A 43 9.17 -0.02 -4.58
CA VAL A 43 10.00 0.96 -3.85
C VAL A 43 11.21 0.24 -3.24
N ARG A 44 11.00 -0.87 -2.54
CA ARG A 44 12.09 -1.66 -1.95
C ARG A 44 13.04 -2.22 -3.00
N ALA A 45 12.51 -2.76 -4.10
CA ALA A 45 13.34 -3.28 -5.19
C ALA A 45 14.20 -2.18 -5.82
N ILE A 46 13.65 -0.96 -5.93
CA ILE A 46 14.37 0.24 -6.38
C ILE A 46 15.49 0.62 -5.40
N GLU A 47 15.19 0.64 -4.10
CA GLU A 47 16.17 0.93 -3.06
C GLU A 47 17.28 -0.13 -2.99
N GLU A 48 16.94 -1.41 -3.15
CA GLU A 48 17.89 -2.53 -3.15
C GLU A 48 18.75 -2.59 -4.41
N LEU A 49 18.22 -2.21 -5.58
CA LEU A 49 19.02 -2.16 -6.82
C LEU A 49 20.13 -1.11 -6.74
N GLY A 50 20.12 -0.21 -5.75
CA GLY A 50 21.15 0.83 -5.57
C GLY A 50 21.24 1.80 -6.75
N ASN A 51 20.28 1.74 -7.67
CA ASN A 51 20.21 2.64 -8.81
C ASN A 51 19.70 3.98 -8.28
N PRO A 52 20.30 5.11 -8.69
CA PRO A 52 19.71 6.43 -8.47
C PRO A 52 18.48 6.51 -9.36
N VAL A 53 17.40 5.85 -8.95
CA VAL A 53 16.12 5.97 -9.60
C VAL A 53 15.78 7.44 -9.55
N ALA A 54 15.57 8.01 -10.74
CA ALA A 54 15.32 9.41 -10.94
C ALA A 54 14.26 9.86 -9.92
N ASP A 55 14.53 10.96 -9.22
CA ASP A 55 13.68 11.56 -8.20
C ASP A 55 12.18 11.54 -8.60
N GLU A 56 11.92 11.70 -9.89
CA GLU A 56 10.62 11.64 -10.55
C GLU A 56 9.84 10.32 -10.31
N THR A 57 10.51 9.16 -10.31
CA THR A 57 9.85 7.87 -10.07
C THR A 57 9.49 7.72 -8.58
N ILE A 58 10.35 8.16 -7.67
CA ILE A 58 10.04 8.14 -6.22
C ILE A 58 8.88 9.10 -5.90
N GLU A 59 8.86 10.28 -6.52
CA GLU A 59 7.75 11.23 -6.44
C GLU A 59 6.43 10.63 -6.95
N ASP A 60 6.46 9.93 -8.09
CA ASP A 60 5.27 9.28 -8.65
C ASP A 60 4.79 8.11 -7.76
N LEU A 61 5.72 7.29 -7.26
CA LEU A 61 5.41 6.22 -6.30
C LEU A 61 4.81 6.79 -5.01
N LYS A 62 5.33 7.91 -4.48
CA LYS A 62 4.73 8.58 -3.32
C LYS A 62 3.31 9.06 -3.58
N LYS A 63 3.04 9.63 -4.76
CA LYS A 63 1.68 10.05 -5.16
C LYS A 63 0.74 8.85 -5.25
N GLN A 64 1.15 7.78 -5.91
CA GLN A 64 0.36 6.55 -6.00
C GLN A 64 0.09 5.96 -4.62
N ARG A 65 1.10 5.91 -3.73
CA ARG A 65 0.93 5.44 -2.35
C ARG A 65 -0.13 6.25 -1.61
N LEU A 66 -0.10 7.58 -1.76
CA LEU A 66 -1.08 8.47 -1.15
C LEU A 66 -2.49 8.22 -1.69
N GLN A 67 -2.65 8.07 -3.01
CA GLN A 67 -3.94 7.79 -3.64
C GLN A 67 -4.52 6.45 -3.21
N LEU A 68 -3.69 5.39 -3.19
CA LEU A 68 -4.11 4.07 -2.72
C LEU A 68 -4.52 4.11 -1.25
N LYS A 69 -3.76 4.82 -0.42
CA LYS A 69 -4.11 5.02 1.00
C LYS A 69 -5.44 5.75 1.15
N ASP A 70 -5.67 6.82 0.38
CA ASP A 70 -6.91 7.61 0.44
C ASP A 70 -8.13 6.78 0.00
N ALA A 71 -7.97 5.97 -1.04
CA ALA A 71 -9.02 5.05 -1.51
C ALA A 71 -9.32 3.95 -0.47
N LEU A 72 -8.30 3.33 0.10
CA LEU A 72 -8.44 2.31 1.15
C LEU A 72 -9.10 2.92 2.40
N TYR A 73 -8.72 4.14 2.78
CA TYR A 73 -9.32 4.84 3.91
C TYR A 73 -10.78 5.23 3.65
N THR A 74 -11.11 5.65 2.43
CA THR A 74 -12.49 5.94 2.01
C THR A 74 -13.36 4.70 2.13
N LEU A 75 -12.90 3.55 1.65
CA LEU A 75 -13.62 2.27 1.75
C LEU A 75 -13.74 1.76 3.19
N LEU A 76 -12.75 2.04 4.05
CA LEU A 76 -12.80 1.69 5.48
C LEU A 76 -13.82 2.51 6.28
N ARG A 77 -14.07 3.75 5.84
CA ARG A 77 -14.98 4.71 6.48
C ARG A 77 -16.39 4.72 5.90
N ALA A 78 -16.57 4.19 4.69
CA ALA A 78 -17.88 3.92 4.09
C ALA A 78 -18.64 2.85 4.90
#